data_AF-A0A978V4A8-F1
#
_entry.id   AF-A0A978V4A8-F1
#
_cell.length_a   1.000
_cell.length_b   1.000
_cell.length_c   1.000
_cell.angle_alpha   90.00
_cell.angle_beta   90.00
_cell.angle_gamma   90.00
#
_symmetry.space_group_name_H-M   'P 1'
#
loop_
_entity.id
_entity.type
_entity.pdbx_description
1 polymer ?
#
loop_
_entity_poly.entity_id
_entity_poly.type
_entity_poly.pdbx_seq_one_letter_code
_entity_poly.pdbx_strand_id
1 'polypeptide(L)'
;MDCDFKGGVRERTLAITNLLSNYPLDAKAVLSVAALALEFEDFCRLHQHINDPVTCSNIYFSQEYWNSVAILKRVTAPTDQQSLYELKNLVVVILEVTRSIFELEKVRTKYTNIRTDVLAVVLTVIQRNVYWTIATVVACATQISKLKSFKDQPYDLSQWREYLNSIHEDLKNSKRNLEQEKEKEVHLKLSNILESSHYESHNYQITEVLNLLIEGDTNVKVEQRILIKSSINSTAAKRKRIEMLRTKDVLLLISSMDISHDDTAVLKSIYEQIESRKYNYEIVWIPIVEQWNVELHEKFCNLKNQMPWYVLELDSHIAGIEFIKEKWNFTGKTIAVLMNSQGKVENHNALEMISLWGMDAFPFTKESERTILQKEKNWLRLVTKNTHPNIETWMKEEKYIFLYGGTDQRWIKKFGECLENVDFTKFSDRREGNNAAEQNDGFKEELFWILIERLNSIRVGEDNIRDDTGKELEKLLSYKKADRWVLLSKGPSVIIFGHGTLFLRALKELVKVSSGEGFNTEHTFETQMIKHYDDQVVIQQEIQSFGIKIR
;
A
#
# COMPACT_ATOMS: atom_id res chain seq x y z
N MET A 1 18.29 -30.56 -24.36
CA MET A 1 18.64 -31.61 -23.37
C MET A 1 17.93 -32.87 -23.78
N ASP A 2 18.67 -33.87 -24.26
CA ASP A 2 18.16 -35.19 -24.64
C ASP A 2 18.20 -36.09 -23.41
N CYS A 3 17.06 -36.25 -22.75
CA CYS A 3 16.87 -37.27 -21.72
C CYS A 3 16.23 -38.50 -22.39
N ASP A 4 16.89 -39.65 -22.28
CA ASP A 4 16.47 -40.92 -22.85
C ASP A 4 15.35 -41.54 -21.99
N PHE A 5 14.12 -41.06 -22.17
CA PHE A 5 12.96 -41.53 -21.42
C PHE A 5 12.53 -42.93 -21.87
N LYS A 6 12.94 -43.96 -21.12
CA LYS A 6 12.46 -45.34 -21.29
C LYS A 6 10.93 -45.40 -21.20
N GLY A 7 10.27 -46.13 -22.11
CA GLY A 7 8.86 -46.50 -22.01
C GLY A 7 7.87 -45.85 -23.00
N GLY A 8 8.31 -45.27 -24.11
CA GLY A 8 7.40 -44.73 -25.15
C GLY A 8 6.65 -43.45 -24.76
N VAL A 9 7.04 -42.81 -23.65
CA VAL A 9 6.43 -41.55 -23.16
C VAL A 9 6.51 -40.45 -24.22
N ARG A 10 7.66 -40.32 -24.89
CA ARG A 10 7.88 -39.34 -25.98
C ARG A 10 6.90 -39.54 -27.13
N GLU A 11 6.76 -40.78 -27.62
CA GLU A 11 5.87 -41.11 -28.74
C GLU A 11 4.39 -40.81 -28.38
N ARG A 12 3.97 -41.22 -27.18
CA ARG A 12 2.61 -40.96 -26.68
C ARG A 12 2.35 -39.48 -26.47
N THR A 13 3.32 -38.73 -25.96
CA THR A 13 3.23 -37.27 -25.79
C THR A 13 3.05 -36.57 -27.14
N LEU A 14 3.82 -36.98 -28.16
CA LEU A 14 3.68 -36.46 -29.52
C LEU A 14 2.31 -36.83 -30.13
N ALA A 15 1.84 -38.06 -29.93
CA ALA A 15 0.53 -38.50 -30.39
C ALA A 15 -0.60 -37.66 -29.76
N ILE A 16 -0.55 -37.41 -28.43
CA ILE A 16 -1.52 -36.55 -27.74
C ILE A 16 -1.44 -35.10 -28.24
N THR A 17 -0.24 -34.57 -28.42
CA THR A 17 -0.04 -33.20 -28.92
C THR A 17 -0.59 -33.02 -30.33
N ASN A 18 -0.46 -34.04 -31.18
CA ASN A 18 -1.03 -34.08 -32.53
C ASN A 18 -2.57 -34.22 -32.51
N LEU A 19 -3.10 -35.06 -31.61
CA LEU A 19 -4.55 -35.21 -31.42
C LEU A 19 -5.19 -33.88 -30.99
N LEU A 20 -4.50 -33.14 -30.12
CA LEU A 20 -4.94 -31.84 -29.62
C LEU A 20 -4.45 -30.68 -30.49
N SER A 21 -4.01 -30.92 -31.73
CA SER A 21 -3.40 -29.91 -32.60
C SER A 21 -4.27 -28.65 -32.79
N ASN A 22 -5.58 -28.82 -32.95
CA ASN A 22 -6.55 -27.76 -33.17
C ASN A 22 -6.90 -26.92 -31.93
N TYR A 23 -6.43 -27.33 -30.74
CA TYR A 23 -6.72 -26.61 -29.49
C TYR A 23 -5.62 -25.58 -29.16
N PRO A 24 -5.98 -24.46 -28.49
CA PRO A 24 -5.00 -23.57 -27.85
C PRO A 24 -4.07 -24.29 -26.88
N LEU A 25 -2.86 -23.78 -26.66
CA LEU A 25 -1.80 -24.44 -25.88
C LEU A 25 -2.21 -24.75 -24.43
N ASP A 26 -2.85 -23.78 -23.77
CA ASP A 26 -3.43 -23.92 -22.44
C ASP A 26 -4.52 -25.01 -22.42
N ALA A 27 -5.41 -25.03 -23.41
CA ALA A 27 -6.44 -26.05 -23.54
C ALA A 27 -5.84 -27.46 -23.72
N LYS A 28 -4.70 -27.61 -24.42
CA LYS A 28 -4.03 -28.92 -24.55
C LYS A 28 -3.59 -29.47 -23.20
N ALA A 29 -3.01 -28.61 -22.35
CA ALA A 29 -2.60 -28.98 -21.00
C ALA A 29 -3.82 -29.35 -20.15
N VAL A 30 -4.86 -28.50 -20.12
CA VAL A 30 -6.08 -28.74 -19.34
C VAL A 30 -6.77 -30.03 -19.74
N LEU A 31 -6.96 -30.30 -21.04
CA LEU A 31 -7.58 -31.53 -21.53
C LEU A 31 -6.77 -32.78 -21.17
N SER A 32 -5.44 -32.70 -21.22
CA SER A 32 -4.56 -33.81 -20.83
C SER A 32 -4.65 -34.11 -19.33
N VAL A 33 -4.68 -33.07 -18.49
CA VAL A 33 -4.86 -33.23 -17.05
C VAL A 33 -6.25 -33.75 -16.69
N ALA A 34 -7.29 -33.31 -17.41
CA ALA A 34 -8.65 -33.83 -17.23
C ALA A 34 -8.73 -35.33 -17.56
N ALA A 35 -8.06 -35.77 -18.63
CA ALA A 35 -7.97 -37.19 -18.96
C ALA A 35 -7.26 -37.99 -17.86
N LEU A 36 -6.15 -37.46 -17.32
CA LEU A 36 -5.46 -38.07 -16.18
C LEU A 36 -6.35 -38.14 -14.94
N ALA A 37 -7.11 -37.08 -14.65
CA ALA A 37 -7.99 -37.02 -13.48
C ALA A 37 -9.03 -38.15 -13.51
N LEU A 38 -9.63 -38.43 -14.67
CA LEU A 38 -10.58 -39.54 -14.84
C LEU A 38 -9.92 -40.90 -14.57
N GLU A 39 -8.72 -41.14 -15.11
CA GLU A 39 -7.98 -42.39 -14.86
C GLU A 39 -7.53 -42.53 -13.41
N PHE A 40 -7.14 -41.42 -12.79
CA PHE A 40 -6.63 -41.35 -11.43
C PHE A 40 -7.74 -41.53 -10.38
N GLU A 41 -8.90 -40.92 -10.60
CA GLU A 41 -10.10 -41.07 -9.76
C GLU A 41 -10.55 -42.54 -9.73
N ASP A 42 -10.69 -43.15 -10.90
CA ASP A 42 -11.04 -44.56 -11.06
C ASP A 42 -10.09 -45.48 -10.28
N PHE A 43 -8.78 -45.24 -10.40
CA PHE A 43 -7.77 -46.03 -9.71
C PHE A 43 -7.82 -45.82 -8.19
N CYS A 44 -7.87 -44.56 -7.72
CA CYS A 44 -7.86 -44.24 -6.30
C CYS A 44 -9.10 -44.78 -5.57
N ARG A 45 -10.29 -44.68 -6.17
CA ARG A 45 -11.53 -45.21 -5.59
C ARG A 45 -11.47 -46.73 -5.40
N LEU A 46 -11.02 -47.44 -6.44
CA LEU A 46 -10.89 -48.89 -6.37
C LEU A 46 -9.83 -49.31 -5.35
N HIS A 47 -8.69 -48.62 -5.32
CA HIS A 47 -7.65 -48.87 -4.34
C HIS A 47 -8.14 -48.65 -2.89
N GLN A 48 -8.93 -47.59 -2.64
CA GLN A 48 -9.52 -47.31 -1.32
C GLN A 48 -10.50 -48.42 -0.89
N HIS A 49 -11.42 -48.83 -1.75
CA HIS A 49 -12.39 -49.88 -1.44
C HIS A 49 -11.75 -51.26 -1.18
N ILE A 50 -10.60 -51.56 -1.80
CA ILE A 50 -9.90 -52.84 -1.59
C ILE A 50 -9.10 -52.82 -0.28
N ASN A 51 -8.41 -51.72 0.04
CA ASN A 51 -7.47 -51.66 1.16
C ASN A 51 -8.06 -51.12 2.46
N ASP A 52 -9.17 -50.38 2.41
CA ASP A 52 -9.89 -49.87 3.58
C ASP A 52 -11.42 -50.04 3.44
N PRO A 53 -11.92 -51.28 3.50
CA PRO A 53 -13.34 -51.59 3.33
C PRO A 53 -14.23 -51.10 4.48
N VAL A 54 -13.66 -50.83 5.67
CA VAL A 54 -14.42 -50.45 6.88
C VAL A 54 -14.85 -48.98 6.81
N THR A 55 -13.96 -48.10 6.36
CA THR A 55 -14.22 -46.65 6.26
C THR A 55 -15.02 -46.28 5.01
N CYS A 56 -15.04 -47.15 3.99
CA CYS A 56 -15.69 -46.91 2.69
C CYS A 56 -17.07 -47.59 2.53
N SER A 57 -17.78 -47.87 3.64
CA SER A 57 -19.12 -48.49 3.62
C SER A 57 -20.20 -47.57 3.02
N ASN A 58 -20.17 -47.40 1.70
CA ASN A 58 -21.24 -46.77 0.95
C ASN A 58 -22.46 -47.71 0.88
N ILE A 59 -23.64 -47.20 1.24
CA ILE A 59 -24.92 -47.92 1.38
C ILE A 59 -25.41 -48.58 0.07
N TYR A 60 -24.83 -48.24 -1.09
CA TYR A 60 -25.39 -48.58 -2.40
C TYR A 60 -24.78 -49.83 -3.08
N PHE A 61 -23.58 -50.30 -2.72
CA PHE A 61 -22.92 -51.44 -3.39
C PHE A 61 -22.13 -52.33 -2.43
N SER A 62 -22.14 -53.65 -2.65
CA SER A 62 -21.44 -54.63 -1.81
C SER A 62 -19.92 -54.68 -2.07
N GLN A 63 -19.15 -55.23 -1.13
CA GLN A 63 -17.71 -55.44 -1.30
C GLN A 63 -17.40 -56.37 -2.50
N GLU A 64 -18.28 -57.34 -2.77
CA GLU A 64 -18.14 -58.26 -3.91
C GLU A 64 -18.30 -57.55 -5.26
N TYR A 65 -19.17 -56.53 -5.33
CA TYR A 65 -19.29 -55.68 -6.50
C TYR A 65 -17.98 -54.93 -6.77
N TRP A 66 -17.40 -54.30 -5.74
CA TRP A 66 -16.13 -53.58 -5.88
C TRP A 66 -14.97 -54.51 -6.22
N ASN A 67 -14.91 -55.70 -5.63
CA ASN A 67 -13.93 -56.72 -6.00
C ASN A 67 -14.08 -57.15 -7.47
N SER A 68 -15.31 -57.31 -7.96
CA SER A 68 -15.57 -57.64 -9.38
C SER A 68 -15.13 -56.50 -10.31
N VAL A 69 -15.43 -55.24 -9.97
CA VAL A 69 -14.98 -54.07 -10.73
C VAL A 69 -13.46 -53.93 -10.69
N ALA A 70 -12.83 -54.19 -9.55
CA ALA A 70 -11.38 -54.20 -9.39
C ALA A 70 -10.72 -55.26 -10.27
N ILE A 71 -11.27 -56.47 -10.34
CA ILE A 71 -10.80 -57.53 -11.25
C ILE A 71 -10.93 -57.08 -12.72
N LEU A 72 -12.09 -56.54 -13.10
CA LEU A 72 -12.34 -56.05 -14.46
C LEU A 72 -11.37 -54.92 -14.85
N LYS A 73 -11.11 -53.99 -13.94
CA LYS A 73 -10.17 -52.86 -14.14
C LYS A 73 -8.73 -53.19 -13.76
N ARG A 74 -8.44 -54.44 -13.39
CA ARG A 74 -7.11 -54.97 -13.02
C ARG A 74 -6.44 -54.19 -11.89
N VAL A 75 -7.19 -53.82 -10.85
CA VAL A 75 -6.65 -53.20 -9.63
C VAL A 75 -6.52 -54.29 -8.57
N THR A 76 -5.31 -54.56 -8.08
CA THR A 76 -5.02 -55.62 -7.09
C THR A 76 -4.27 -55.07 -5.86
N ALA A 77 -4.44 -55.67 -4.68
CA ALA A 77 -3.74 -55.29 -3.44
C ALA A 77 -2.53 -56.19 -3.10
N PRO A 78 -1.50 -55.70 -2.36
CA PRO A 78 -1.27 -54.34 -1.87
C PRO A 78 -0.36 -53.52 -2.81
N THR A 79 -0.70 -52.24 -2.99
CA THR A 79 0.12 -51.27 -3.74
C THR A 79 1.13 -50.62 -2.79
N ASP A 80 2.36 -50.39 -3.24
CA ASP A 80 3.34 -49.60 -2.50
C ASP A 80 2.76 -48.21 -2.14
N GLN A 81 2.57 -47.97 -0.84
CA GLN A 81 1.98 -46.72 -0.32
C GLN A 81 2.84 -45.51 -0.67
N GLN A 82 4.17 -45.70 -0.79
CA GLN A 82 5.10 -44.65 -1.15
C GLN A 82 4.90 -44.20 -2.60
N SER A 83 4.84 -45.13 -3.55
CA SER A 83 4.54 -44.85 -4.96
C SER A 83 3.19 -44.14 -5.15
N LEU A 84 2.17 -44.48 -4.35
CA LEU A 84 0.86 -43.81 -4.39
C LEU A 84 0.93 -42.36 -3.86
N TYR A 85 1.69 -42.15 -2.78
CA TYR A 85 1.90 -40.82 -2.21
C TYR A 85 2.66 -39.90 -3.18
N GLU A 86 3.72 -40.41 -3.82
CA GLU A 86 4.47 -39.69 -4.84
C GLU A 86 3.62 -39.33 -6.05
N LEU A 87 2.77 -40.26 -6.53
CA LEU A 87 1.83 -40.00 -7.60
C LEU A 87 0.80 -38.92 -7.23
N LYS A 88 0.22 -38.98 -6.03
CA LYS A 88 -0.72 -37.96 -5.52
C LYS A 88 -0.08 -36.57 -5.51
N ASN A 89 1.13 -36.47 -4.98
CA ASN A 89 1.86 -35.21 -4.93
C ASN A 89 2.16 -34.69 -6.34
N LEU A 90 2.56 -35.57 -7.26
CA LEU A 90 2.86 -35.19 -8.64
C LEU A 90 1.61 -34.63 -9.35
N VAL A 91 0.43 -35.22 -9.12
CA VAL A 91 -0.85 -34.71 -9.66
C VAL A 91 -1.15 -33.30 -9.14
N VAL A 92 -0.90 -33.02 -7.86
CA VAL A 92 -1.07 -31.67 -7.30
C VAL A 92 -0.16 -30.66 -8.01
N VAL A 93 1.12 -31.00 -8.18
CA VAL A 93 2.08 -30.12 -8.87
C VAL A 93 1.68 -29.91 -10.35
N ILE A 94 1.18 -30.94 -11.04
CA ILE A 94 0.66 -30.83 -12.41
C ILE A 94 -0.49 -29.81 -12.48
N LEU A 95 -1.41 -29.82 -11.51
CA LEU A 95 -2.51 -28.85 -11.45
C LEU A 95 -1.99 -27.42 -11.26
N GLU A 96 -1.02 -27.22 -10.37
CA GLU A 96 -0.40 -25.91 -10.14
C GLU A 96 0.33 -25.39 -11.40
N VAL A 97 1.11 -26.26 -12.06
CA VAL A 97 1.79 -25.91 -13.31
C VAL A 97 0.78 -25.58 -14.42
N THR A 98 -0.29 -26.36 -14.56
CA THR A 98 -1.34 -26.12 -15.56
C THR A 98 -2.05 -24.79 -15.31
N ARG A 99 -2.30 -24.46 -14.04
CA ARG A 99 -2.84 -23.15 -13.65
C ARG A 99 -1.87 -22.02 -14.02
N SER A 100 -0.58 -22.18 -13.74
CA SER A 100 0.45 -21.18 -14.12
C SER A 100 0.56 -20.98 -15.62
N ILE A 101 0.43 -22.05 -16.43
CA ILE A 101 0.38 -21.97 -17.90
C ILE A 101 -0.82 -21.13 -18.35
N PHE A 102 -2.00 -21.42 -17.82
CA PHE A 102 -3.23 -20.71 -18.14
C PHE A 102 -3.14 -19.22 -17.79
N GLU A 103 -2.67 -18.89 -16.58
CA GLU A 103 -2.51 -17.50 -16.16
C GLU A 103 -1.50 -16.74 -17.03
N LEU A 104 -0.40 -17.38 -17.41
CA LEU A 104 0.60 -16.76 -18.29
C LEU A 104 0.08 -16.54 -19.72
N GLU A 105 -0.65 -17.51 -20.28
CA GLU A 105 -1.32 -17.39 -21.59
C GLU A 105 -2.33 -16.23 -21.60
N LYS A 106 -3.12 -16.13 -20.53
CA LYS A 106 -4.08 -15.05 -20.33
C LYS A 106 -3.41 -13.67 -20.28
N VAL A 107 -2.29 -13.54 -19.56
CA VAL A 107 -1.52 -12.28 -19.52
C VAL A 107 -0.90 -11.97 -20.88
N ARG A 108 -0.30 -12.95 -21.56
CA ARG A 108 0.31 -12.78 -22.89
C ARG A 108 -0.68 -12.27 -23.92
N THR A 109 -1.89 -12.81 -23.92
CA THR A 109 -2.96 -12.40 -24.85
C THR A 109 -3.56 -11.04 -24.50
N LYS A 110 -3.55 -10.65 -23.22
CA LYS A 110 -3.98 -9.32 -22.75
C LYS A 110 -2.99 -8.23 -23.18
N TYR A 111 -1.69 -8.48 -23.12
CA TYR A 111 -0.66 -7.46 -23.36
C TYR A 111 -0.23 -7.36 -24.83
N THR A 112 -1.16 -6.94 -25.68
CA THR A 112 -0.94 -6.82 -27.15
C THR A 112 0.03 -5.70 -27.55
N ASN A 113 0.28 -4.73 -26.67
CA ASN A 113 1.10 -3.55 -26.97
C ASN A 113 2.59 -3.75 -26.68
N ILE A 114 2.95 -4.85 -25.99
CA ILE A 114 4.35 -5.20 -25.73
C ILE A 114 5.03 -5.61 -27.04
N ARG A 115 6.34 -5.40 -27.12
CA ARG A 115 7.16 -5.82 -28.26
C ARG A 115 6.94 -7.28 -28.62
N THR A 116 6.81 -7.55 -29.91
CA THR A 116 6.50 -8.87 -30.47
C THR A 116 7.57 -9.92 -30.18
N ASP A 117 8.83 -9.53 -30.05
CA ASP A 117 9.94 -10.43 -29.71
C ASP A 117 9.85 -10.96 -28.27
N VAL A 118 9.46 -10.12 -27.32
CA VAL A 118 9.22 -10.53 -25.92
C VAL A 118 8.05 -11.51 -25.84
N LEU A 119 6.95 -11.21 -26.54
CA LEU A 119 5.78 -12.09 -26.60
C LEU A 119 6.11 -13.44 -27.27
N ALA A 120 6.97 -13.44 -28.29
CA ALA A 120 7.44 -14.66 -28.94
C ALA A 120 8.27 -15.53 -28.00
N VAL A 121 9.18 -14.95 -27.20
CA VAL A 121 9.95 -15.68 -26.18
C VAL A 121 9.01 -16.35 -25.17
N VAL A 122 8.02 -15.63 -24.66
CA VAL A 122 7.02 -16.18 -23.73
C VAL A 122 6.21 -17.31 -24.38
N LEU A 123 5.83 -17.17 -25.66
CA LEU A 123 5.16 -18.24 -26.40
C LEU A 123 6.02 -19.51 -26.47
N THR A 124 7.34 -19.40 -26.72
CA THR A 124 8.22 -20.58 -26.72
C THR A 124 8.30 -21.27 -25.37
N VAL A 125 8.31 -20.50 -24.26
CA VAL A 125 8.28 -21.04 -22.90
C VAL A 125 6.97 -21.79 -22.65
N ILE A 126 5.83 -21.24 -23.05
CA ILE A 126 4.53 -21.88 -22.91
C ILE A 126 4.47 -23.18 -23.73
N GLN A 127 4.89 -23.15 -24.99
CA GLN A 127 4.92 -24.34 -25.86
C GLN A 127 5.77 -25.46 -25.24
N ARG A 128 6.98 -25.12 -24.79
CA ARG A 128 7.90 -26.06 -24.14
C ARG A 128 7.26 -26.65 -22.88
N ASN A 129 6.70 -25.81 -22.02
CA ASN A 129 6.17 -26.24 -20.73
C ASN A 129 4.88 -27.07 -20.88
N VAL A 130 4.00 -26.73 -21.84
CA VAL A 130 2.82 -27.55 -22.18
C VAL A 130 3.25 -28.95 -22.61
N TYR A 131 4.25 -29.07 -23.49
CA TYR A 131 4.75 -30.37 -23.91
C TYR A 131 5.23 -31.21 -22.71
N TRP A 132 6.01 -30.62 -21.80
CA TRP A 132 6.52 -31.33 -20.63
C TRP A 132 5.42 -31.65 -19.60
N THR A 133 4.41 -30.80 -19.44
CA THR A 133 3.23 -31.10 -18.61
C THR A 133 2.49 -32.31 -19.17
N ILE A 134 2.27 -32.39 -20.50
CA ILE A 134 1.65 -33.56 -21.15
C ILE A 134 2.54 -34.79 -20.98
N ALA A 135 3.86 -34.67 -21.13
CA ALA A 135 4.78 -35.77 -20.91
C ALA A 135 4.70 -36.32 -19.47
N THR A 136 4.59 -35.41 -18.49
CA THR A 136 4.42 -35.80 -17.08
C THR A 136 3.08 -36.49 -16.85
N VAL A 137 2.01 -36.01 -17.49
CA VAL A 137 0.69 -36.68 -17.47
C VAL A 137 0.79 -38.11 -18.01
N VAL A 138 1.49 -38.32 -19.13
CA VAL A 138 1.72 -39.65 -19.70
C VAL A 138 2.54 -40.53 -18.77
N ALA A 139 3.55 -39.98 -18.09
CA ALA A 139 4.32 -40.69 -17.08
C ALA A 139 3.44 -41.15 -15.90
N CYS A 140 2.57 -40.27 -15.39
CA CYS A 140 1.58 -40.61 -14.37
C CYS A 140 0.64 -41.74 -14.82
N ALA A 141 0.05 -41.63 -16.02
CA ALA A 141 -0.84 -42.66 -16.58
C ALA A 141 -0.12 -44.01 -16.77
N THR A 142 1.15 -43.97 -17.15
CA THR A 142 2.00 -45.16 -17.27
C THR A 142 2.27 -45.78 -15.90
N GLN A 143 2.54 -44.96 -14.88
CA GLN A 143 2.69 -45.45 -13.51
C GLN A 143 1.39 -46.07 -12.99
N ILE A 144 0.23 -45.43 -13.20
CA ILE A 144 -1.09 -46.00 -12.86
C ILE A 144 -1.28 -47.36 -13.54
N SER A 145 -0.92 -47.46 -14.82
CA SER A 145 -1.02 -48.72 -15.58
C SER A 145 -0.09 -49.81 -15.02
N LYS A 146 1.12 -49.45 -14.59
CA LYS A 146 2.05 -50.37 -13.94
C LYS A 146 1.59 -50.80 -12.55
N LEU A 147 1.05 -49.88 -11.75
CA LEU A 147 0.45 -50.21 -10.45
C LEU A 147 -0.77 -51.14 -10.59
N LYS A 148 -1.43 -51.15 -11.76
CA LYS A 148 -2.45 -52.14 -12.15
C LYS A 148 -1.89 -53.49 -12.63
N SER A 149 -0.60 -53.59 -12.99
CA SER A 149 -0.01 -54.81 -13.54
C SER A 149 1.24 -55.25 -12.76
N PHE A 150 1.15 -56.38 -12.05
CA PHE A 150 2.16 -57.01 -11.17
C PHE A 150 3.61 -57.20 -11.69
N LYS A 151 3.97 -56.82 -12.93
CA LYS A 151 5.18 -57.32 -13.61
C LYS A 151 6.34 -56.33 -13.76
N ASP A 152 6.14 -55.03 -13.52
CA ASP A 152 7.18 -54.03 -13.77
C ASP A 152 7.62 -53.31 -12.48
N GLN A 153 8.91 -53.00 -12.37
CA GLN A 153 9.40 -52.08 -11.33
C GLN A 153 8.72 -50.70 -11.46
N PRO A 154 8.39 -50.06 -10.32
CA PRO A 154 7.78 -48.73 -10.33
C PRO A 154 8.69 -47.76 -11.09
N TYR A 155 8.08 -46.94 -11.94
CA TYR A 155 8.78 -45.89 -12.63
C TYR A 155 9.23 -44.84 -11.61
N ASP A 156 10.50 -44.43 -11.64
CA ASP A 156 11.00 -43.36 -10.76
C ASP A 156 10.37 -42.02 -11.17
N LEU A 157 9.48 -41.50 -10.32
CA LEU A 157 8.79 -40.23 -10.51
C LEU A 157 9.59 -39.03 -9.96
N SER A 158 10.71 -39.27 -9.28
CA SER A 158 11.51 -38.22 -8.64
C SER A 158 12.02 -37.20 -9.65
N GLN A 159 12.50 -37.68 -10.80
CA GLN A 159 12.98 -36.83 -11.89
C GLN A 159 11.86 -35.92 -12.43
N TRP A 160 10.64 -36.44 -12.58
CA TRP A 160 9.48 -35.67 -13.05
C TRP A 160 9.09 -34.57 -12.08
N ARG A 161 9.26 -34.79 -10.78
CA ARG A 161 9.00 -33.75 -9.76
C ARG A 161 9.99 -32.60 -9.87
N GLU A 162 11.29 -32.89 -10.02
CA GLU A 162 12.30 -31.86 -10.23
C GLU A 162 12.03 -31.07 -11.51
N TYR A 163 11.63 -31.75 -12.59
CA TYR A 163 11.21 -31.11 -13.84
C TYR A 163 10.00 -30.20 -13.65
N LEU A 164 8.94 -30.63 -12.97
CA LEU A 164 7.76 -29.80 -12.75
C LEU A 164 8.06 -28.57 -11.89
N ASN A 165 8.93 -28.70 -10.88
CA ASN A 165 9.37 -27.56 -10.08
C ASN A 165 10.15 -26.56 -10.95
N SER A 166 11.06 -27.05 -11.81
CA SER A 166 11.76 -26.20 -12.78
C SER A 166 10.79 -25.51 -13.73
N ILE A 167 9.75 -26.21 -14.20
CA ILE A 167 8.72 -25.63 -15.07
C ILE A 167 7.93 -24.55 -14.32
N HIS A 168 7.56 -24.81 -13.06
CA HIS A 168 6.81 -23.86 -12.24
C HIS A 168 7.60 -22.55 -12.06
N GLU A 169 8.88 -22.66 -11.71
CA GLU A 169 9.77 -21.49 -11.58
C GLU A 169 9.97 -20.76 -12.92
N ASP A 170 10.16 -21.50 -14.03
CA ASP A 170 10.28 -20.91 -15.37
C ASP A 170 9.02 -20.12 -15.77
N LEU A 171 7.83 -20.66 -15.49
CA LEU A 171 6.55 -20.00 -15.77
C LEU A 171 6.37 -18.75 -14.91
N LYS A 172 6.69 -18.85 -13.62
CA LYS A 172 6.60 -17.74 -12.66
C LYS A 172 7.54 -16.61 -13.02
N ASN A 173 8.79 -16.92 -13.37
CA ASN A 173 9.78 -15.95 -13.83
C ASN A 173 9.36 -15.31 -15.16
N SER A 174 8.83 -16.10 -16.10
CA SER A 174 8.34 -15.56 -17.38
C SER A 174 7.16 -14.62 -17.20
N LYS A 175 6.23 -14.94 -16.28
CA LYS A 175 5.13 -14.04 -15.92
C LYS A 175 5.64 -12.73 -15.36
N ARG A 176 6.53 -12.80 -14.36
CA ARG A 176 7.12 -11.62 -13.72
C ARG A 176 7.85 -10.74 -14.73
N ASN A 177 8.66 -11.33 -15.62
CA ASN A 177 9.39 -10.58 -16.64
C ASN A 177 8.44 -9.88 -17.62
N LEU A 178 7.33 -10.53 -17.98
CA LEU A 178 6.32 -9.95 -18.86
C LEU A 178 5.56 -8.79 -18.19
N GLU A 179 5.23 -8.94 -16.91
CA GLU A 179 4.62 -7.86 -16.10
C GLU A 179 5.58 -6.66 -15.98
N GLN A 180 6.86 -6.90 -15.69
CA GLN A 180 7.88 -5.84 -15.62
C GLN A 180 8.08 -5.12 -16.97
N GLU A 181 8.10 -5.86 -18.09
CA GLU A 181 8.23 -5.22 -19.40
C GLU A 181 7.00 -4.37 -19.73
N LYS A 182 5.81 -4.81 -19.30
CA LYS A 182 4.58 -4.02 -19.39
C LYS A 182 4.69 -2.73 -18.57
N GLU A 183 5.14 -2.83 -17.33
CA GLU A 183 5.30 -1.69 -16.43
C GLU A 183 6.24 -0.63 -17.02
N LYS A 184 7.39 -1.05 -17.58
CA LYS A 184 8.33 -0.15 -18.28
C LYS A 184 7.70 0.55 -19.49
N GLU A 185 6.98 -0.19 -20.33
CA GLU A 185 6.32 0.37 -21.51
C GLU A 185 5.28 1.42 -21.10
N VAL A 186 4.50 1.12 -20.06
CA VAL A 186 3.47 2.00 -19.52
C VAL A 186 4.08 3.22 -18.85
N HIS A 187 5.17 3.04 -18.10
CA HIS A 187 5.93 4.13 -17.52
C HIS A 187 6.39 5.11 -18.60
N LEU A 188 7.01 4.62 -19.69
CA LEU A 188 7.46 5.47 -20.79
C LEU A 188 6.30 6.23 -21.43
N LYS A 189 5.16 5.57 -21.68
CA LYS A 189 3.97 6.22 -22.23
C LYS A 189 3.40 7.29 -21.30
N LEU A 190 3.26 6.98 -20.01
CA LEU A 190 2.77 7.93 -19.00
C LEU A 190 3.69 9.13 -18.86
N SER A 191 5.01 8.92 -18.83
CA SER A 191 5.99 10.01 -18.78
C SER A 191 5.90 10.89 -20.04
N ASN A 192 5.78 10.30 -21.23
CA ASN A 192 5.59 11.07 -22.45
C ASN A 192 4.29 11.89 -22.45
N ILE A 193 3.19 11.32 -21.93
CA ILE A 193 1.90 12.00 -21.87
C ILE A 193 1.92 13.11 -20.82
N LEU A 194 2.34 12.81 -19.59
CA LEU A 194 2.18 13.70 -18.44
C LEU A 194 3.33 14.69 -18.24
N GLU A 195 4.52 14.42 -18.79
CA GLU A 195 5.71 15.27 -18.58
C GLU A 195 6.12 16.06 -19.83
N SER A 196 5.62 15.73 -21.03
CA SER A 196 6.02 16.47 -22.23
C SER A 196 5.47 17.90 -22.20
N SER A 197 6.31 18.87 -22.57
CA SER A 197 5.92 20.26 -22.86
C SER A 197 4.89 20.39 -24.01
N HIS A 198 4.49 19.26 -24.61
CA HIS A 198 3.50 19.13 -25.67
C HIS A 198 2.17 18.57 -25.20
N TYR A 199 1.90 18.52 -23.89
CA TYR A 199 0.59 18.18 -23.34
C TYR A 199 -0.55 18.99 -23.99
N GLU A 200 -0.29 20.25 -24.36
CA GLU A 200 -1.26 21.13 -25.04
C GLU A 200 -1.63 20.70 -26.48
N SER A 201 -0.84 19.82 -27.12
CA SER A 201 -1.07 19.37 -28.50
C SER A 201 -1.94 18.11 -28.58
N HIS A 202 -2.03 17.34 -27.50
CA HIS A 202 -2.84 16.12 -27.44
C HIS A 202 -3.94 16.26 -26.40
N ASN A 203 -5.18 16.33 -26.86
CA ASN A 203 -6.36 16.45 -26.01
C ASN A 203 -6.74 15.08 -25.40
N TYR A 204 -5.89 14.56 -24.51
CA TYR A 204 -6.21 13.35 -23.75
C TYR A 204 -7.43 13.61 -22.85
N GLN A 205 -8.18 12.55 -22.53
CA GLN A 205 -9.22 12.60 -21.51
C GLN A 205 -8.73 11.91 -20.25
N ILE A 206 -9.22 12.35 -19.09
CA ILE A 206 -8.90 11.71 -17.80
C ILE A 206 -9.11 10.18 -17.82
N THR A 207 -10.16 9.70 -18.48
CA THR A 207 -10.44 8.26 -18.57
C THR A 207 -9.38 7.50 -19.36
N GLU A 208 -8.75 8.13 -20.37
CA GLU A 208 -7.68 7.51 -21.16
C GLU A 208 -6.41 7.40 -20.34
N VAL A 209 -6.06 8.45 -19.59
CA VAL A 209 -4.91 8.46 -18.69
C VAL A 209 -5.10 7.43 -17.56
N LEU A 210 -6.29 7.35 -16.96
CA LEU A 210 -6.61 6.35 -15.95
C LEU A 210 -6.55 4.92 -16.51
N ASN A 211 -7.05 4.69 -17.72
CA ASN A 211 -6.96 3.38 -18.37
C ASN A 211 -5.51 2.99 -18.64
N LEU A 212 -4.68 3.92 -19.12
CA LEU A 212 -3.26 3.68 -19.30
C LEU A 212 -2.57 3.39 -17.96
N LEU A 213 -2.91 4.14 -16.90
CA LEU A 213 -2.37 3.94 -15.56
C LEU A 213 -2.72 2.55 -15.01
N ILE A 214 -3.96 2.10 -15.20
CA ILE A 214 -4.47 0.87 -14.58
C ILE A 214 -4.14 -0.37 -15.43
N GLU A 215 -4.44 -0.35 -16.71
CA GLU A 215 -4.36 -1.49 -17.64
C GLU A 215 -3.14 -1.46 -18.55
N GLY A 216 -2.51 -0.29 -18.70
CA GLY A 216 -1.41 -0.11 -19.62
C GLY A 216 -1.84 0.05 -21.08
N ASP A 217 -3.11 0.34 -21.34
CA ASP A 217 -3.66 0.55 -22.67
C ASP A 217 -4.80 1.59 -22.63
N THR A 218 -4.77 2.54 -23.56
CA THR A 218 -5.77 3.60 -23.71
C THR A 218 -7.04 3.12 -24.42
N ASN A 219 -6.94 2.03 -25.21
CA ASN A 219 -8.00 1.54 -26.11
C ASN A 219 -8.82 0.37 -25.53
N VAL A 220 -8.62 0.03 -24.25
CA VAL A 220 -9.42 -1.00 -23.58
C VAL A 220 -10.89 -0.58 -23.64
N LYS A 221 -11.77 -1.50 -24.06
CA LYS A 221 -13.22 -1.26 -24.10
C LYS A 221 -13.69 -0.80 -22.72
N VAL A 222 -13.95 0.50 -22.61
CA VAL A 222 -14.24 1.26 -21.39
C VAL A 222 -15.46 0.74 -20.62
N GLU A 223 -16.28 -0.09 -21.27
CA GLU A 223 -17.61 -0.50 -20.82
C GLU A 223 -17.66 -1.40 -19.58
N GLN A 224 -16.53 -1.94 -19.11
CA GLN A 224 -16.52 -2.95 -18.05
C GLN A 224 -15.94 -2.50 -16.71
N ARG A 225 -15.26 -1.34 -16.61
CA ARG A 225 -14.70 -0.90 -15.33
C ARG A 225 -15.72 -0.14 -14.50
N ILE A 226 -16.04 -0.77 -13.38
CA ILE A 226 -17.04 -0.32 -12.43
C ILE A 226 -16.33 0.30 -11.23
N LEU A 227 -16.60 1.58 -11.03
CA LEU A 227 -16.34 2.25 -9.77
C LEU A 227 -17.47 1.90 -8.81
N ILE A 228 -17.12 1.44 -7.62
CA ILE A 228 -18.07 1.11 -6.58
C ILE A 228 -18.08 2.21 -5.53
N LYS A 229 -19.25 2.82 -5.34
CA LYS A 229 -19.52 3.65 -4.16
C LYS A 229 -20.29 2.79 -3.16
N SER A 230 -19.66 2.45 -2.04
CA SER A 230 -20.37 1.82 -0.93
C SER A 230 -21.31 2.82 -0.31
N SER A 231 -22.53 2.38 0.04
CA SER A 231 -23.49 3.23 0.73
C SER A 231 -23.74 2.62 2.10
N ILE A 232 -23.46 3.41 3.15
CA ILE A 232 -23.65 2.99 4.55
C ILE A 232 -25.14 2.62 4.81
N ASN A 233 -26.07 3.16 4.02
CA ASN A 233 -27.52 3.01 4.20
C ASN A 233 -28.21 2.09 3.18
N SER A 234 -27.47 1.44 2.27
CA SER A 234 -28.04 0.56 1.25
C SER A 234 -27.25 -0.74 1.14
N THR A 235 -27.97 -1.86 1.15
CA THR A 235 -27.41 -3.21 0.93
C THR A 235 -26.86 -3.40 -0.48
N ALA A 236 -27.23 -2.55 -1.44
CA ALA A 236 -26.70 -2.55 -2.79
C ALA A 236 -25.67 -1.42 -2.99
N ALA A 237 -24.43 -1.80 -3.28
CA ALA A 237 -23.37 -0.85 -3.63
C ALA A 237 -23.66 -0.20 -5.00
N LYS A 238 -23.47 1.13 -5.10
CA LYS A 238 -23.75 1.86 -6.34
C LYS A 238 -22.59 1.66 -7.31
N ARG A 239 -22.87 0.98 -8.41
CA ARG A 239 -21.92 0.71 -9.49
C ARG A 239 -22.05 1.76 -10.58
N LYS A 240 -20.94 2.41 -10.94
CA LYS A 240 -20.89 3.37 -12.04
C LYS A 240 -19.71 3.11 -12.95
N ARG A 241 -19.86 3.43 -14.23
CA ARG A 241 -18.76 3.33 -15.21
C ARG A 241 -17.77 4.46 -14.98
N ILE A 242 -16.49 4.19 -15.23
CA ILE A 242 -15.41 5.19 -15.15
C ILE A 242 -15.66 6.43 -16.03
N GLU A 243 -16.46 6.30 -17.10
CA GLU A 243 -16.89 7.38 -18.00
C GLU A 243 -17.55 8.56 -17.30
N MET A 244 -18.14 8.35 -16.11
CA MET A 244 -18.71 9.43 -15.32
C MET A 244 -17.68 10.50 -14.91
N LEU A 245 -16.39 10.16 -14.95
CA LEU A 245 -15.29 11.05 -14.58
C LEU A 245 -14.86 11.99 -15.72
N ARG A 246 -15.29 11.75 -16.97
CA ARG A 246 -14.84 12.52 -18.17
C ARG A 246 -15.01 14.03 -18.05
N THR A 247 -15.99 14.48 -17.28
CA THR A 247 -16.31 15.90 -17.13
C THR A 247 -15.83 16.47 -15.80
N LYS A 248 -15.22 15.68 -14.92
CA LYS A 248 -14.91 16.05 -13.54
C LYS A 248 -13.41 16.19 -13.30
N ASP A 249 -13.06 17.03 -12.34
CA ASP A 249 -11.75 16.93 -11.71
C ASP A 249 -11.78 15.81 -10.67
N VAL A 250 -10.70 15.04 -10.56
CA VAL A 250 -10.66 13.82 -9.77
C VAL A 250 -9.45 13.84 -8.85
N LEU A 251 -9.73 13.63 -7.56
CA LEU A 251 -8.72 13.33 -6.56
C LEU A 251 -8.51 11.82 -6.48
N LEU A 252 -7.39 11.36 -7.02
CA LEU A 252 -6.96 9.96 -6.96
C LEU A 252 -6.29 9.73 -5.61
N LEU A 253 -6.99 9.05 -4.71
CA LEU A 253 -6.41 8.56 -3.46
C LEU A 253 -5.66 7.28 -3.76
N ILE A 254 -4.34 7.30 -3.62
CA ILE A 254 -3.47 6.15 -3.90
C ILE A 254 -2.82 5.74 -2.60
N SER A 255 -3.04 4.50 -2.17
CA SER A 255 -2.53 4.01 -0.88
C SER A 255 -2.25 2.52 -0.92
N SER A 256 -1.42 2.07 0.02
CA SER A 256 -1.44 0.66 0.45
C SER A 256 -2.73 0.36 1.24
N MET A 257 -2.80 -0.81 1.89
CA MET A 257 -3.92 -1.16 2.78
C MET A 257 -3.86 -0.45 4.14
N ASP A 258 -2.79 0.31 4.42
CA ASP A 258 -2.60 1.01 5.69
C ASP A 258 -2.92 2.50 5.54
N ILE A 259 -4.20 2.84 5.66
CA ILE A 259 -4.68 4.23 5.56
C ILE A 259 -4.89 4.79 6.96
N SER A 260 -4.33 5.98 7.23
CA SER A 260 -4.52 6.67 8.51
C SER A 260 -5.99 7.00 8.76
N HIS A 261 -6.43 6.80 10.01
CA HIS A 261 -7.77 7.20 10.45
C HIS A 261 -7.96 8.72 10.35
N ASP A 262 -6.93 9.51 10.70
CA ASP A 262 -6.99 10.97 10.64
C ASP A 262 -7.12 11.45 9.19
N ASP A 263 -6.37 10.85 8.25
CA ASP A 263 -6.49 11.17 6.82
C ASP A 263 -7.90 10.83 6.31
N THR A 264 -8.43 9.67 6.71
CA THR A 264 -9.78 9.25 6.34
C THR A 264 -10.84 10.20 6.89
N ALA A 265 -10.70 10.68 8.13
CA ALA A 265 -11.62 11.62 8.75
C ALA A 265 -11.61 12.99 8.04
N VAL A 266 -10.42 13.52 7.72
CA VAL A 266 -10.29 14.77 6.97
C VAL A 266 -10.93 14.61 5.58
N LEU A 267 -10.60 13.54 4.85
CA LEU A 267 -11.13 13.29 3.50
C LEU A 267 -12.66 13.11 3.49
N LYS A 268 -13.26 12.52 4.54
CA LYS A 268 -14.72 12.43 4.68
C LYS A 268 -15.36 13.81 4.77
N SER A 269 -14.81 14.69 5.60
CA SER A 269 -15.28 16.08 5.72
C SER A 269 -15.17 16.84 4.38
N ILE A 270 -14.06 16.66 3.65
CA ILE A 270 -13.89 17.24 2.30
C ILE A 270 -14.95 16.70 1.35
N TYR A 271 -15.17 15.39 1.34
CA TYR A 271 -16.13 14.74 0.45
C TYR A 271 -17.56 15.24 0.66
N GLU A 272 -18.00 15.34 1.91
CA GLU A 272 -19.33 15.85 2.27
C GLU A 272 -19.55 17.29 1.82
N GLN A 273 -18.52 18.14 1.96
CA GLN A 273 -18.56 19.52 1.50
C GLN A 273 -18.57 19.64 -0.03
N ILE A 274 -17.85 18.75 -0.73
CA ILE A 274 -17.89 18.67 -2.20
C ILE A 274 -19.27 18.25 -2.70
N GLU A 275 -19.84 17.19 -2.10
CA GLU A 275 -21.14 16.64 -2.52
C GLU A 275 -22.29 17.63 -2.23
N SER A 276 -22.26 18.28 -1.05
CA SER A 276 -23.28 19.28 -0.67
C SER A 276 -23.26 20.53 -1.56
N ARG A 277 -22.08 21.02 -1.94
CA ARG A 277 -21.91 22.19 -2.82
C ARG A 277 -22.04 21.85 -4.30
N LYS A 278 -22.18 20.56 -4.66
CA LYS A 278 -22.30 20.05 -6.03
C LYS A 278 -21.16 20.49 -6.94
N TYR A 279 -19.93 20.51 -6.41
CA TYR A 279 -18.76 20.76 -7.25
C TYR A 279 -18.60 19.66 -8.28
N ASN A 280 -18.04 20.03 -9.43
CA ASN A 280 -17.74 19.11 -10.51
C ASN A 280 -16.44 18.33 -10.26
N TYR A 281 -16.42 17.65 -9.11
CA TYR A 281 -15.24 17.06 -8.51
C TYR A 281 -15.60 15.67 -7.96
N GLU A 282 -14.67 14.73 -7.99
CA GLU A 282 -14.87 13.39 -7.46
C GLU A 282 -13.63 12.88 -6.72
N ILE A 283 -13.82 12.05 -5.71
CA ILE A 283 -12.73 11.33 -5.04
C ILE A 283 -12.79 9.86 -5.48
N VAL A 284 -11.66 9.30 -5.89
CA VAL A 284 -11.55 7.90 -6.32
C VAL A 284 -10.37 7.23 -5.62
N TRP A 285 -10.63 6.13 -4.92
CA TRP A 285 -9.58 5.34 -4.29
C TRP A 285 -9.03 4.25 -5.23
N ILE A 286 -7.71 4.23 -5.36
CA ILE A 286 -6.91 3.24 -6.11
C ILE A 286 -6.01 2.51 -5.11
N PRO A 287 -6.37 1.28 -4.71
CA PRO A 287 -5.55 0.48 -3.80
C PRO A 287 -4.32 -0.08 -4.53
N ILE A 288 -3.13 0.09 -3.95
CA ILE A 288 -1.87 -0.48 -4.47
C ILE A 288 -1.53 -1.74 -3.68
N VAL A 289 -1.62 -2.89 -4.35
CA VAL A 289 -1.28 -4.21 -3.80
C VAL A 289 -0.39 -4.93 -4.80
N GLU A 290 0.85 -5.26 -4.39
CA GLU A 290 1.78 -6.00 -5.24
C GLU A 290 1.32 -7.45 -5.45
N GLN A 291 0.89 -8.13 -4.37
CA GLN A 291 0.38 -9.50 -4.39
C GLN A 291 -0.83 -9.63 -3.48
N TRP A 292 -1.96 -10.03 -4.08
CA TRP A 292 -3.20 -10.28 -3.34
C TRP A 292 -3.10 -11.58 -2.54
N ASN A 293 -3.58 -11.54 -1.30
CA ASN A 293 -3.85 -12.71 -0.48
C ASN A 293 -5.22 -12.55 0.21
N VAL A 294 -5.68 -13.61 0.88
CA VAL A 294 -7.01 -13.63 1.52
C VAL A 294 -7.16 -12.53 2.57
N GLU A 295 -6.14 -12.29 3.39
CA GLU A 295 -6.16 -11.26 4.45
C GLU A 295 -6.24 -9.85 3.88
N LEU A 296 -5.46 -9.55 2.84
CA LEU A 296 -5.47 -8.26 2.16
C LEU A 296 -6.81 -8.01 1.47
N HIS A 297 -7.44 -9.05 0.92
CA HIS A 297 -8.77 -8.93 0.31
C HIS A 297 -9.85 -8.61 1.36
N GLU A 298 -9.76 -9.23 2.53
CA GLU A 298 -10.66 -8.91 3.65
C GLU A 298 -10.46 -7.47 4.15
N LYS A 299 -9.20 -7.03 4.32
CA LYS A 299 -8.87 -5.64 4.68
C LYS A 299 -9.40 -4.65 3.64
N PHE A 300 -9.23 -4.94 2.35
CA PHE A 300 -9.77 -4.14 1.26
C PHE A 300 -11.29 -4.01 1.35
N CYS A 301 -12.01 -5.11 1.57
CA CYS A 301 -13.46 -5.08 1.73
C CYS A 301 -13.90 -4.21 2.93
N ASN A 302 -13.21 -4.33 4.06
CA ASN A 302 -13.49 -3.54 5.26
C ASN A 302 -13.29 -2.03 5.02
N LEU A 303 -12.16 -1.64 4.42
CA LEU A 303 -11.86 -0.24 4.10
C LEU A 303 -12.86 0.34 3.09
N LYS A 304 -13.14 -0.40 2.02
CA LYS A 304 -14.11 -0.03 0.99
C LYS A 304 -15.48 0.30 1.57
N ASN A 305 -15.93 -0.43 2.60
CA ASN A 305 -17.22 -0.21 3.23
C ASN A 305 -17.28 1.05 4.12
N GLN A 306 -16.13 1.56 4.55
CA GLN A 306 -16.05 2.75 5.40
C GLN A 306 -15.91 4.05 4.60
N MET A 307 -15.68 3.97 3.29
CA MET A 307 -15.42 5.10 2.40
C MET A 307 -16.69 5.56 1.68
N PRO A 308 -17.05 6.86 1.74
CA PRO A 308 -18.23 7.38 1.06
C PRO A 308 -18.00 7.67 -0.44
N TRP A 309 -16.74 7.67 -0.89
CA TRP A 309 -16.35 7.96 -2.27
C TRP A 309 -16.27 6.70 -3.14
N TYR A 310 -15.89 6.85 -4.41
CA TYR A 310 -15.76 5.72 -5.33
C TYR A 310 -14.46 4.95 -5.11
N VAL A 311 -14.55 3.63 -5.24
CA VAL A 311 -13.41 2.72 -5.13
C VAL A 311 -13.25 1.97 -6.44
N LEU A 312 -12.00 1.86 -6.90
CA LEU A 312 -11.63 1.01 -8.03
C LEU A 312 -11.50 -0.44 -7.57
N GLU A 313 -12.34 -1.33 -8.12
CA GLU A 313 -12.13 -2.78 -7.94
C GLU A 313 -10.97 -3.25 -8.83
N LEU A 314 -9.98 -3.86 -8.18
CA LEU A 314 -8.81 -4.41 -8.83
C LEU A 314 -8.74 -5.90 -8.57
N ASP A 315 -8.82 -6.67 -9.65
CA ASP A 315 -8.63 -8.13 -9.61
C ASP A 315 -7.18 -8.52 -9.93
N SER A 316 -6.32 -7.54 -10.24
CA SER A 316 -4.94 -7.74 -10.68
C SER A 316 -4.03 -6.57 -10.33
N HIS A 317 -2.73 -6.79 -10.57
CA HIS A 317 -1.69 -5.76 -10.51
C HIS A 317 -1.99 -4.57 -11.44
N ILE A 318 -1.61 -3.36 -11.03
CA ILE A 318 -1.77 -2.12 -11.81
C ILE A 318 -0.54 -1.94 -12.71
N ALA A 319 -0.76 -1.71 -14.01
CA ALA A 319 0.33 -1.61 -14.97
C ALA A 319 1.22 -0.36 -14.77
N GLY A 320 0.69 0.74 -14.23
CA GLY A 320 1.42 1.98 -14.00
C GLY A 320 2.13 2.09 -12.64
N ILE A 321 2.32 0.98 -11.90
CA ILE A 321 2.85 1.05 -10.54
C ILE A 321 4.25 1.66 -10.45
N GLU A 322 5.15 1.34 -11.39
CA GLU A 322 6.51 1.89 -11.43
C GLU A 322 6.46 3.41 -11.63
N PHE A 323 5.59 3.88 -12.52
CA PHE A 323 5.36 5.31 -12.73
C PHE A 323 4.85 5.99 -11.45
N ILE A 324 3.87 5.40 -10.75
CA ILE A 324 3.36 5.95 -9.49
C ILE A 324 4.46 6.03 -8.43
N LYS A 325 5.28 4.97 -8.29
CA LYS A 325 6.39 4.93 -7.33
C LYS A 325 7.45 5.98 -7.63
N GLU A 326 7.87 6.09 -8.88
CA GLU A 326 8.99 6.97 -9.27
C GLU A 326 8.57 8.41 -9.50
N LYS A 327 7.50 8.65 -10.26
CA LYS A 327 7.10 10.01 -10.68
C LYS A 327 6.18 10.70 -9.69
N TRP A 328 5.38 9.93 -8.94
CA TRP A 328 4.52 10.47 -7.88
C TRP A 328 5.08 10.21 -6.48
N ASN A 329 6.33 9.72 -6.37
CA ASN A 329 7.04 9.47 -5.11
C ASN A 329 6.24 8.60 -4.11
N PHE A 330 5.48 7.62 -4.61
CA PHE A 330 4.69 6.75 -3.76
C PHE A 330 5.57 5.73 -3.02
N THR A 331 5.59 5.83 -1.69
CA THR A 331 6.38 4.97 -0.79
C THR A 331 5.53 3.99 0.03
N GLY A 332 4.26 3.81 -0.32
CA GLY A 332 3.28 2.99 0.41
C GLY A 332 2.31 3.79 1.29
N LYS A 333 2.68 5.03 1.67
CA LYS A 333 1.78 5.97 2.37
C LYS A 333 0.75 6.56 1.41
N THR A 334 -0.44 6.89 1.93
CA THR A 334 -1.49 7.53 1.14
C THR A 334 -1.02 8.84 0.54
N ILE A 335 -1.21 9.00 -0.77
CA ILE A 335 -1.06 10.25 -1.50
C ILE A 335 -2.38 10.59 -2.19
N ALA A 336 -2.63 11.87 -2.46
CA ALA A 336 -3.82 12.31 -3.18
C ALA A 336 -3.42 13.09 -4.43
N VAL A 337 -3.50 12.47 -5.60
CA VAL A 337 -3.12 13.10 -6.88
C VAL A 337 -4.35 13.78 -7.47
N LEU A 338 -4.28 15.10 -7.69
CA LEU A 338 -5.34 15.83 -8.38
C LEU A 338 -5.11 15.78 -9.89
N MET A 339 -6.11 15.27 -10.60
CA MET A 339 -6.15 15.24 -12.05
C MET A 339 -7.38 15.99 -12.56
N ASN A 340 -7.21 16.90 -13.52
CA ASN A 340 -8.34 17.60 -14.12
C ASN A 340 -9.07 16.73 -15.17
N SER A 341 -10.22 17.18 -15.66
CA SER A 341 -11.02 16.46 -16.68
C SER A 341 -10.27 16.10 -17.99
N GLN A 342 -9.21 16.84 -18.35
CA GLN A 342 -8.36 16.54 -19.51
C GLN A 342 -7.25 15.50 -19.19
N GLY A 343 -7.17 15.03 -17.95
CA GLY A 343 -6.15 14.07 -17.54
C GLY A 343 -4.82 14.71 -17.15
N LYS A 344 -4.78 16.04 -16.94
CA LYS A 344 -3.57 16.74 -16.51
C LYS A 344 -3.45 16.63 -15.00
N VAL A 345 -2.24 16.35 -14.51
CA VAL A 345 -1.97 16.37 -13.07
C VAL A 345 -1.77 17.84 -12.64
N GLU A 346 -2.69 18.34 -11.80
CA GLU A 346 -2.63 19.71 -11.25
C GLU A 346 -1.97 19.75 -9.86
N ASN A 347 -1.92 18.60 -9.17
CA ASN A 347 -1.16 18.43 -7.93
C ASN A 347 -0.76 16.95 -7.74
N HIS A 348 0.53 16.69 -7.53
CA HIS A 348 1.04 15.34 -7.30
C HIS A 348 0.74 14.80 -5.90
N ASN A 349 0.50 15.67 -4.91
CA ASN A 349 0.09 15.24 -3.58
C ASN A 349 -0.70 16.33 -2.83
N ALA A 350 -1.98 16.45 -3.14
CA ALA A 350 -2.91 17.36 -2.46
C ALA A 350 -3.25 16.93 -1.02
N LEU A 351 -2.89 15.73 -0.57
CA LEU A 351 -3.24 15.28 0.79
C LEU A 351 -2.60 16.16 1.85
N GLU A 352 -1.38 16.64 1.59
CA GLU A 352 -0.63 17.50 2.50
C GLU A 352 -1.37 18.83 2.72
N MET A 353 -1.77 19.49 1.64
CA MET A 353 -2.51 20.75 1.71
C MET A 353 -3.92 20.58 2.28
N ILE A 354 -4.61 19.48 1.94
CA ILE A 354 -5.91 19.12 2.50
C ILE A 354 -5.83 18.96 4.02
N SER A 355 -4.74 18.39 4.52
CA SER A 355 -4.56 18.17 5.96
C SER A 355 -4.34 19.45 6.76
N LEU A 356 -3.66 20.42 6.16
CA LEU A 356 -3.35 21.70 6.79
C LEU A 356 -4.51 22.69 6.71
N TRP A 357 -5.14 22.78 5.54
CA TRP A 357 -6.12 23.84 5.24
C TRP A 357 -7.55 23.33 5.04
N GLY A 358 -7.77 22.03 4.97
CA GLY A 358 -9.10 21.46 4.73
C GLY A 358 -9.71 22.01 3.44
N MET A 359 -10.99 22.41 3.48
CA MET A 359 -11.68 22.99 2.32
C MET A 359 -11.19 24.38 1.92
N ASP A 360 -10.45 25.09 2.79
CA ASP A 360 -9.88 26.39 2.45
C ASP A 360 -8.80 26.26 1.36
N ALA A 361 -8.28 25.04 1.15
CA ALA A 361 -7.33 24.68 0.10
C ALA A 361 -7.96 24.36 -1.26
N PHE A 362 -9.29 24.28 -1.36
CA PHE A 362 -9.99 23.98 -2.63
C PHE A 362 -9.70 25.06 -3.69
N PRO A 363 -9.44 24.74 -4.97
CA PRO A 363 -9.59 23.44 -5.66
C PRO A 363 -8.41 22.45 -5.57
N PHE A 364 -7.52 22.58 -4.57
CA PHE A 364 -6.41 21.66 -4.30
C PHE A 364 -5.31 21.59 -5.38
N THR A 365 -5.27 22.59 -6.25
CA THR A 365 -4.20 22.74 -7.26
C THR A 365 -2.92 23.26 -6.62
N LYS A 366 -1.76 23.03 -7.27
CA LYS A 366 -0.50 23.65 -6.83
C LYS A 366 -0.54 25.18 -6.84
N GLU A 367 -1.36 25.79 -7.69
CA GLU A 367 -1.53 27.25 -7.68
C GLU A 367 -2.29 27.76 -6.45
N SER A 368 -3.31 27.02 -6.03
CA SER A 368 -4.03 27.28 -4.78
C SER A 368 -3.11 27.13 -3.58
N GLU A 369 -2.25 26.10 -3.58
CA GLU A 369 -1.24 25.86 -2.54
C GLU A 369 -0.30 27.07 -2.39
N ARG A 370 0.32 27.53 -3.48
CA ARG A 370 1.18 28.73 -3.51
C ARG A 370 0.47 29.97 -3.00
N THR A 371 -0.76 30.19 -3.47
CA THR A 371 -1.55 31.37 -3.09
C THR A 371 -1.82 31.39 -1.58
N ILE A 372 -2.13 30.24 -0.98
CA ILE A 372 -2.40 30.14 0.46
C ILE A 372 -1.12 30.31 1.25
N LEU A 373 -0.02 29.68 0.82
CA LEU A 373 1.28 29.78 1.49
C LEU A 373 1.81 31.21 1.53
N GLN A 374 1.54 32.01 0.49
CA GLN A 374 1.90 33.44 0.46
C GLN A 374 1.04 34.31 1.40
N LYS A 375 -0.21 33.91 1.66
CA LYS A 375 -1.15 34.65 2.51
C LYS A 375 -1.00 34.29 3.99
N GLU A 376 -0.87 33.00 4.30
CA GLU A 376 -0.84 32.50 5.66
C GLU A 376 0.61 32.44 6.17
N LYS A 377 1.00 33.47 6.90
CA LYS A 377 2.34 33.57 7.50
C LYS A 377 2.44 32.84 8.83
N ASN A 378 1.33 32.46 9.46
CA ASN A 378 1.37 31.85 10.77
C ASN A 378 1.36 30.31 10.67
N TRP A 379 2.56 29.75 10.57
CA TRP A 379 2.72 28.30 10.47
C TRP A 379 2.24 27.55 11.72
N LEU A 380 2.43 28.11 12.92
CA LEU A 380 2.05 27.46 14.17
C LEU A 380 0.55 27.23 14.23
N ARG A 381 -0.26 28.23 13.86
CA ARG A 381 -1.71 28.12 13.80
C ARG A 381 -2.16 26.98 12.88
N LEU A 382 -1.52 26.84 11.71
CA LEU A 382 -1.87 25.80 10.74
C LEU A 382 -1.71 24.38 11.29
N VAL A 383 -0.59 24.13 11.97
CA VAL A 383 -0.26 22.80 12.48
C VAL A 383 -0.89 22.49 13.83
N THR A 384 -1.51 23.48 14.48
CA THR A 384 -2.12 23.31 15.81
C THR A 384 -3.65 23.39 15.81
N LYS A 385 -4.29 24.02 14.81
CA LYS A 385 -5.76 24.22 14.77
C LYS A 385 -6.59 22.97 15.11
N ASN A 386 -6.15 21.79 14.69
CA ASN A 386 -6.85 20.52 14.90
C ASN A 386 -6.21 19.62 15.97
N THR A 387 -5.17 20.09 16.66
CA THR A 387 -4.45 19.30 17.68
C THR A 387 -5.01 19.50 19.08
N HIS A 388 -5.74 20.59 19.33
CA HIS A 388 -6.38 20.87 20.62
C HIS A 388 -7.63 21.76 20.46
N PRO A 389 -8.76 21.48 21.14
CA PRO A 389 -10.04 22.20 20.94
C PRO A 389 -9.99 23.70 21.27
N ASN A 390 -9.18 24.11 22.26
CA ASN A 390 -9.14 25.50 22.73
C ASN A 390 -7.99 26.33 22.14
N ILE A 391 -7.14 25.74 21.29
CA ILE A 391 -5.91 26.39 20.84
C ILE A 391 -6.16 27.67 20.05
N GLU A 392 -7.22 27.71 19.23
CA GLU A 392 -7.60 28.93 18.51
C GLU A 392 -8.04 30.03 19.47
N THR A 393 -8.70 29.68 20.57
CA THR A 393 -9.12 30.64 21.61
C THR A 393 -7.88 31.19 22.32
N TRP A 394 -6.97 30.31 22.74
CA TRP A 394 -5.71 30.70 23.38
C TRP A 394 -4.85 31.60 22.49
N MET A 395 -4.82 31.31 21.18
CA MET A 395 -4.12 32.14 20.21
C MET A 395 -4.73 33.54 20.09
N LYS A 396 -6.06 33.65 20.05
CA LYS A 396 -6.78 34.93 19.98
C LYS A 396 -6.64 35.76 21.26
N GLU A 397 -6.56 35.10 22.40
CA GLU A 397 -6.40 35.72 23.72
C GLU A 397 -4.94 36.09 24.02
N GLU A 398 -4.00 35.87 23.09
CA GLU A 398 -2.56 36.15 23.24
C GLU A 398 -1.94 35.48 24.49
N LYS A 399 -2.47 34.31 24.88
CA LYS A 399 -1.99 33.53 26.03
C LYS A 399 -0.63 32.90 25.76
N TYR A 400 0.09 32.55 26.83
CA TYR A 400 1.25 31.68 26.72
C TYR A 400 0.80 30.23 26.51
N ILE A 401 1.29 29.61 25.44
CA ILE A 401 0.94 28.24 25.07
C ILE A 401 2.22 27.41 25.10
N PHE A 402 2.21 26.36 25.93
CA PHE A 402 3.29 25.39 26.04
C PHE A 402 2.89 24.07 25.41
N LEU A 403 3.51 23.73 24.28
CA LEU A 403 3.42 22.42 23.67
C LEU A 403 4.67 21.63 24.06
N TYR A 404 4.51 20.46 24.66
CA TYR A 404 5.66 19.66 25.10
C TYR A 404 5.32 18.18 25.07
N GLY A 405 6.34 17.34 24.94
CA GLY A 405 6.12 15.91 24.78
C GLY A 405 7.43 15.12 24.80
N GLY A 406 7.33 13.90 24.28
CA GLY A 406 8.42 12.93 24.24
C GLY A 406 8.13 11.65 25.02
N THR A 407 9.12 10.75 25.08
CA THR A 407 8.95 9.41 25.65
C THR A 407 9.04 9.36 27.17
N ASP A 408 9.62 10.38 27.81
CA ASP A 408 9.80 10.41 29.27
C ASP A 408 8.57 10.96 30.01
N GLN A 409 7.64 10.06 30.34
CA GLN A 409 6.42 10.37 31.08
C GLN A 409 6.67 10.97 32.47
N ARG A 410 7.79 10.62 33.13
CA ARG A 410 8.13 11.19 34.44
C ARG A 410 8.57 12.63 34.29
N TRP A 411 9.30 12.95 33.22
CA TRP A 411 9.68 14.31 32.90
C TRP A 411 8.46 15.17 32.53
N ILE A 412 7.55 14.66 31.69
CA ILE A 412 6.31 15.36 31.29
C ILE A 412 5.53 15.81 32.53
N LYS A 413 5.31 14.90 33.49
CA LYS A 413 4.61 15.22 34.73
C LYS A 413 5.33 16.30 35.55
N LYS A 414 6.64 16.14 35.74
CA LYS A 414 7.48 17.10 36.48
C LYS A 414 7.53 18.47 35.81
N PHE A 415 7.49 18.52 34.48
CA PHE A 415 7.47 19.77 33.72
C PHE A 415 6.14 20.49 33.92
N GLY A 416 5.00 19.78 33.81
CA GLY A 416 3.68 20.32 34.10
C GLY A 416 3.56 20.88 35.53
N GLU A 417 3.97 20.10 36.54
CA GLU A 417 4.01 20.56 37.94
C GLU A 417 4.88 21.81 38.12
N CYS A 418 6.03 21.90 37.42
CA CYS A 418 6.89 23.08 37.50
C CYS A 418 6.25 24.30 36.86
N LEU A 419 5.48 24.11 35.78
CA LEU A 419 4.81 25.16 35.04
C LEU A 419 3.62 25.73 35.82
N GLU A 420 2.89 24.90 36.56
CA GLU A 420 1.81 25.34 37.47
C GLU A 420 2.31 26.26 38.60
N ASN A 421 3.58 26.14 38.97
CA ASN A 421 4.20 26.98 40.01
C ASN A 421 4.70 28.34 39.48
N VAL A 422 4.56 28.61 38.18
CA VAL A 422 4.98 29.89 37.60
C VAL A 422 3.87 30.93 37.80
N ASP A 423 4.19 31.98 38.54
CA ASP A 423 3.29 33.12 38.70
C ASP A 423 3.49 34.13 37.56
N PHE A 424 2.70 33.97 36.49
CA PHE A 424 2.74 34.83 35.32
C PHE A 424 2.27 36.27 35.59
N THR A 425 1.66 36.56 36.75
CA THR A 425 1.22 37.93 37.10
C THR A 425 2.39 38.86 37.44
N LYS A 426 3.57 38.30 37.73
CA LYS A 426 4.78 39.05 38.12
C LYS A 426 5.56 39.66 36.94
N PHE A 427 5.19 39.36 35.70
CA PHE A 427 5.89 39.84 34.51
C PHE A 427 5.20 41.08 33.93
N SER A 428 5.99 42.01 33.40
CA SER A 428 5.45 43.21 32.75
C SER A 428 4.88 42.86 31.38
N ASP A 429 3.57 42.69 31.28
CA ASP A 429 2.89 42.71 29.99
C ASP A 429 1.97 43.92 29.90
N ARG A 430 2.25 44.82 28.94
CA ARG A 430 1.50 46.06 28.70
C ARG A 430 0.35 45.89 27.70
N ARG A 431 0.03 44.67 27.29
CA ARG A 431 -1.16 44.37 26.48
C ARG A 431 -2.15 43.64 27.37
N GLU A 432 -3.35 44.19 27.54
CA GLU A 432 -4.46 43.51 28.22
C GLU A 432 -4.76 42.19 27.50
N GLY A 433 -4.22 41.10 28.01
CA GLY A 433 -4.44 39.73 27.56
C GLY A 433 -3.97 38.82 28.70
N ASN A 434 -4.85 37.93 29.16
CA ASN A 434 -4.64 37.13 30.36
C ASN A 434 -3.26 36.47 30.38
N ASN A 435 -2.46 36.75 31.41
CA ASN A 435 -1.20 36.07 31.75
C ASN A 435 -1.46 34.63 32.21
N ALA A 436 -2.26 33.86 31.47
CA ALA A 436 -2.55 32.46 31.74
C ALA A 436 -1.70 31.60 30.81
N ALA A 437 -0.99 30.63 31.39
CA ALA A 437 -0.32 29.59 30.62
C ALA A 437 -1.23 28.38 30.49
N GLU A 438 -1.39 27.92 29.25
CA GLU A 438 -2.23 26.77 28.92
C GLU A 438 -1.33 25.59 28.54
N GLN A 439 -1.73 24.40 29.00
CA GLN A 439 -0.89 23.20 28.96
C GLN A 439 -1.46 22.11 28.05
N ASN A 440 -0.62 21.09 27.84
CA ASN A 440 -0.70 19.96 26.92
C ASN A 440 -1.89 18.98 27.10
N ASP A 441 -2.89 19.29 27.93
CA ASP A 441 -3.98 18.36 28.21
C ASP A 441 -4.86 18.18 26.97
N GLY A 442 -5.06 16.94 26.50
CA GLY A 442 -5.77 16.65 25.26
C GLY A 442 -5.06 17.05 23.95
N PHE A 443 -3.78 17.47 24.00
CA PHE A 443 -2.99 17.77 22.80
C PHE A 443 -2.62 16.50 22.03
N LYS A 444 -2.93 16.49 20.74
CA LYS A 444 -2.59 15.38 19.82
C LYS A 444 -1.16 15.55 19.27
N GLU A 445 -0.17 15.09 20.03
CA GLU A 445 1.25 15.17 19.64
C GLU A 445 1.56 14.50 18.29
N GLU A 446 1.00 13.32 18.03
CA GLU A 446 1.24 12.60 16.77
C GLU A 446 0.75 13.40 15.55
N LEU A 447 -0.45 13.97 15.65
CA LEU A 447 -1.03 14.80 14.59
C LEU A 447 -0.23 16.08 14.37
N PHE A 448 0.26 16.72 15.46
CA PHE A 448 1.12 17.88 15.37
C PHE A 448 2.38 17.58 14.54
N TRP A 449 3.09 16.51 14.86
CA TRP A 449 4.30 16.14 14.10
C TRP A 449 4.01 15.76 12.65
N ILE A 450 2.89 15.10 12.36
CA ILE A 450 2.46 14.81 10.98
C ILE A 450 2.23 16.12 10.20
N LEU A 451 1.56 17.10 10.80
CA LEU A 451 1.28 18.38 10.15
C LEU A 451 2.55 19.22 9.94
N ILE A 452 3.50 19.19 10.88
CA ILE A 452 4.81 19.82 10.71
C ILE A 452 5.56 19.21 9.53
N GLU A 453 5.61 17.87 9.44
CA GLU A 453 6.26 17.19 8.31
C GLU A 453 5.61 17.56 6.97
N ARG A 454 4.27 17.56 6.91
CA ARG A 454 3.52 17.95 5.70
C ARG A 454 3.79 19.40 5.30
N LEU A 455 3.81 20.32 6.27
CA LEU A 455 4.11 21.73 6.00
C LEU A 455 5.55 21.89 5.50
N ASN A 456 6.51 21.20 6.11
CA ASN A 456 7.90 21.25 5.67
C ASN A 456 8.06 20.68 4.25
N SER A 457 7.40 19.56 3.92
CA SER A 457 7.40 18.97 2.57
C SER A 457 6.90 19.94 1.51
N ILE A 458 5.76 20.62 1.76
CA ILE A 458 5.21 21.62 0.84
C ILE A 458 6.22 22.74 0.59
N ARG A 459 6.89 23.24 1.64
CA ARG A 459 7.83 24.36 1.54
C ARG A 459 9.13 23.97 0.84
N VAL A 460 9.67 22.79 1.12
CA VAL A 460 10.89 22.28 0.45
C VAL A 460 10.65 22.06 -1.05
N GLY A 461 9.42 21.69 -1.45
CA GLY A 461 9.04 21.53 -2.85
C GLY A 461 8.91 22.84 -3.64
N GLU A 462 8.98 24.00 -3.00
CA GLU A 462 8.98 25.30 -3.66
C GLU A 462 10.40 25.89 -3.72
N ASP A 463 11.03 25.82 -4.90
CA ASP A 463 12.41 26.28 -5.16
C ASP A 463 12.68 27.76 -4.77
N ASN A 464 11.62 28.56 -4.57
CA ASN A 464 11.70 29.99 -4.27
C ASN A 464 11.49 30.34 -2.78
N ILE A 465 11.25 29.39 -1.89
CA ILE A 465 10.97 29.66 -0.46
C ILE A 465 12.09 29.09 0.42
N ARG A 466 13.25 29.78 0.44
CA ARG A 466 14.20 29.70 1.56
C ARG A 466 14.00 30.90 2.46
N ASP A 467 13.06 30.79 3.38
CA ASP A 467 12.83 31.79 4.43
C ASP A 467 13.18 31.24 5.82
N ASP A 468 13.14 32.12 6.82
CA ASP A 468 13.51 31.77 8.18
C ASP A 468 12.57 30.73 8.81
N THR A 469 11.31 30.65 8.34
CA THR A 469 10.35 29.62 8.74
C THR A 469 10.79 28.22 8.32
N GLY A 470 11.37 28.03 7.13
CA GLY A 470 11.90 26.73 6.72
C GLY A 470 12.99 26.22 7.69
N LYS A 471 13.95 27.09 8.04
CA LYS A 471 15.01 26.75 9.01
C LYS A 471 14.46 26.47 10.40
N GLU A 472 13.42 27.19 10.81
CA GLU A 472 12.73 27.00 12.08
C GLU A 472 12.08 25.61 12.15
N LEU A 473 11.37 25.20 11.10
CA LEU A 473 10.72 23.89 11.00
C LEU A 473 11.75 22.74 10.96
N GLU A 474 12.84 22.89 10.22
CA GLU A 474 13.93 21.90 10.20
C GLU A 474 14.55 21.72 11.60
N LYS A 475 14.80 22.82 12.30
CA LYS A 475 15.30 22.78 13.69
C LYS A 475 14.29 22.10 14.61
N LEU A 476 13.00 22.41 14.48
CA LEU A 476 11.95 21.79 15.28
C LEU A 476 11.85 20.28 15.03
N LEU A 477 11.92 19.85 13.76
CA LEU A 477 11.90 18.45 13.36
C LEU A 477 13.07 17.64 13.94
N SER A 478 14.22 18.27 14.22
CA SER A 478 15.34 17.62 14.91
C SER A 478 14.96 17.10 16.31
N TYR A 479 13.94 17.70 16.94
CA TYR A 479 13.44 17.29 18.26
C TYR A 479 12.32 16.23 18.20
N LYS A 480 11.81 15.86 17.02
CA LYS A 480 10.74 14.85 16.89
C LYS A 480 11.10 13.51 17.53
N LYS A 481 12.38 13.13 17.48
CA LYS A 481 12.91 11.89 18.08
C LYS A 481 13.53 12.10 19.46
N ALA A 482 13.49 13.32 20.00
CA ALA A 482 14.01 13.59 21.33
C ALA A 482 13.12 12.93 22.39
N ASP A 483 13.73 12.51 23.50
CA ASP A 483 13.00 11.96 24.64
C ASP A 483 12.15 13.03 25.35
N ARG A 484 12.50 14.31 25.16
CA ARG A 484 11.91 15.49 25.78
C ARG A 484 12.02 16.71 24.88
N TRP A 485 10.92 17.38 24.61
CA TRP A 485 10.89 18.64 23.86
C TRP A 485 9.87 19.61 24.41
N VAL A 486 10.09 20.91 24.19
CA VAL A 486 9.18 22.01 24.54
C VAL A 486 9.17 23.03 23.42
N LEU A 487 7.99 23.55 23.09
CA LEU A 487 7.74 24.72 22.28
C LEU A 487 6.90 25.70 23.09
N LEU A 488 7.41 26.92 23.22
CA LEU A 488 6.74 28.05 23.85
C LEU A 488 6.32 29.05 22.78
N SER A 489 5.06 29.43 22.82
CA SER A 489 4.49 30.50 21.99
C SER A 489 3.64 31.46 22.83
N LYS A 490 3.45 32.66 22.32
CA LYS A 490 2.48 33.62 22.84
C LYS A 490 1.52 33.99 21.72
N GLY A 491 0.24 33.72 21.97
CA GLY A 491 -0.75 33.74 20.92
C GLY A 491 -0.30 32.86 19.76
N PRO A 492 -0.27 33.38 18.52
CA PRO A 492 0.16 32.62 17.36
C PRO A 492 1.68 32.74 17.09
N SER A 493 2.43 33.50 17.89
CA SER A 493 3.86 33.77 17.68
C SER A 493 4.74 32.80 18.46
N VAL A 494 5.62 32.06 17.78
CA VAL A 494 6.61 31.19 18.42
C VAL A 494 7.69 32.04 19.06
N ILE A 495 7.99 31.75 20.33
CA ILE A 495 9.03 32.45 21.10
C ILE A 495 10.31 31.63 21.05
N ILE A 496 10.25 30.38 21.51
CA ILE A 496 11.41 29.50 21.61
C ILE A 496 10.97 28.04 21.69
N PHE A 497 11.76 27.14 21.13
CA PHE A 497 11.60 25.69 21.27
C PHE A 497 12.95 25.00 21.39
N GLY A 498 12.95 23.81 21.97
CA GLY A 498 14.18 23.08 22.22
C GLY A 498 14.05 21.87 23.14
N HIS A 499 15.19 21.42 23.65
CA HIS A 499 15.29 20.20 24.44
C HIS A 499 14.67 20.39 25.83
N GLY A 500 13.79 19.48 26.24
CA GLY A 500 12.99 19.65 27.46
C GLY A 500 13.79 19.75 28.76
N THR A 501 14.94 19.07 28.86
CA THR A 501 15.87 19.21 30.01
C THR A 501 16.35 20.64 30.23
N LEU A 502 16.72 21.35 29.16
CA LEU A 502 17.21 22.72 29.23
C LEU A 502 16.08 23.67 29.62
N PHE A 503 14.91 23.48 29.02
CA PHE A 503 13.69 24.21 29.39
C PHE A 503 13.32 24.05 30.85
N LEU A 504 13.33 22.82 31.38
CA LEU A 504 12.98 22.57 32.78
C LEU A 504 13.98 23.23 33.74
N ARG A 505 15.27 23.28 33.41
CA ARG A 505 16.27 23.98 34.24
C ARG A 505 16.03 25.49 34.21
N ALA A 506 15.84 26.06 33.02
CA ALA A 506 15.55 27.47 32.84
C ALA A 506 14.28 27.88 33.61
N LEU A 507 13.22 27.08 33.51
CA LEU A 507 11.96 27.31 34.21
C LEU A 507 12.12 27.25 35.74
N LYS A 508 12.88 26.29 36.25
CA LYS A 508 13.16 26.19 37.70
C LYS A 508 13.96 27.38 38.22
N GLU A 509 14.96 27.83 37.49
CA GLU A 509 15.72 29.03 37.87
C GLU A 509 14.81 30.27 37.85
N LEU A 510 13.95 30.41 36.85
CA LEU A 510 12.99 31.50 36.77
C LEU A 510 11.96 31.46 37.92
N VAL A 511 11.45 30.28 38.32
CA VAL A 511 10.56 30.13 39.50
C VAL A 511 11.29 30.52 40.79
N LYS A 512 12.56 30.14 40.95
CA LYS A 512 13.36 30.54 42.13
C LYS A 512 13.58 32.05 42.17
N VAL A 513 13.97 32.65 41.04
CA VAL A 513 14.32 34.07 40.94
C VAL A 513 13.08 34.95 41.09
N SER A 514 11.93 34.55 40.54
CA SER A 514 10.64 35.24 40.72
C SER A 514 10.05 35.12 42.14
N SER A 515 10.60 34.24 42.97
CA SER A 515 10.23 34.09 44.39
C SER A 515 11.15 34.90 45.33
N GLY A 516 12.23 35.48 44.83
CA GLY A 516 13.18 36.29 45.62
C GLY A 516 12.81 37.78 45.71
N GLU A 517 13.20 38.44 46.80
CA GLU A 517 13.09 39.89 46.93
C GLU A 517 14.02 40.60 45.92
N GLY A 518 13.48 41.53 45.13
CA GLY A 518 14.22 42.28 44.11
C GLY A 518 14.08 41.77 42.67
N PHE A 519 13.11 40.88 42.39
CA PHE A 519 12.80 40.46 41.02
C PHE A 519 12.48 41.66 40.11
N ASN A 520 13.22 41.79 39.01
CA ASN A 520 13.01 42.88 38.06
C ASN A 520 11.75 42.62 37.23
N THR A 521 10.66 43.30 37.59
CA THR A 521 9.36 43.21 36.92
C THR A 521 9.34 43.95 35.58
N GLU A 522 10.38 44.71 35.20
CA GLU A 522 10.43 45.46 33.93
C GLU A 522 10.65 44.60 32.67
N HIS A 523 10.94 43.31 32.83
CA HIS A 523 11.14 42.40 31.70
C HIS A 523 9.94 41.46 31.51
N THR A 524 9.60 41.23 30.24
CA THR A 524 8.55 40.29 29.84
C THR A 524 8.98 38.84 30.13
N PHE A 525 8.00 37.94 30.31
CA PHE A 525 8.28 36.52 30.55
C PHE A 525 9.10 35.90 29.39
N GLU A 526 8.81 36.29 28.15
CA GLU A 526 9.53 35.85 26.95
C GLU A 526 11.02 36.15 27.06
N THR A 527 11.37 37.40 27.39
CA THR A 527 12.75 37.87 27.45
C THR A 527 13.53 37.13 28.52
N GLN A 528 12.91 36.91 29.68
CA GLN A 528 13.56 36.18 30.77
C GLN A 528 13.72 34.70 30.44
N MET A 529 12.70 34.07 29.86
CA MET A 529 12.77 32.65 29.47
C MET A 529 13.82 32.40 28.40
N ILE A 530 13.91 33.25 27.37
CA ILE A 530 14.95 33.15 26.34
C ILE A 530 16.34 33.25 26.99
N LYS A 531 16.56 34.28 27.82
CA LYS A 531 17.84 34.49 28.50
C LYS A 531 18.25 33.28 29.34
N HIS A 532 17.35 32.81 30.22
CA HIS A 532 17.64 31.66 31.07
C HIS A 532 17.85 30.38 30.25
N TYR A 533 17.14 30.20 29.14
CA TYR A 533 17.35 29.05 28.26
C TYR A 533 18.72 29.11 27.58
N ASP A 534 19.10 30.25 27.01
CA ASP A 534 20.40 30.44 26.35
C ASP A 534 21.55 30.25 27.33
N ASP A 535 21.43 30.74 28.57
CA ASP A 535 22.40 30.49 29.63
C ASP A 535 22.58 28.97 29.88
N GLN A 536 21.48 28.20 29.90
CA GLN A 536 21.55 26.74 30.06
C GLN A 536 22.17 26.03 28.84
N VAL A 537 21.95 26.55 27.62
CA VAL A 537 22.58 26.02 26.41
C VAL A 537 24.10 26.20 26.48
N VAL A 538 24.58 27.40 26.86
CA VAL A 538 26.02 27.69 27.02
C VAL A 538 26.64 26.78 28.06
N ILE A 539 26.03 26.68 29.26
CA ILE A 539 26.50 25.80 30.32
C ILE A 539 26.61 24.34 29.84
N GLN A 540 25.62 23.87 29.08
CA GLN A 540 25.65 22.49 28.57
C GLN A 540 26.74 22.27 27.51
N GLN A 541 27.00 23.25 26.65
CA GLN A 541 28.10 23.20 25.67
C GLN A 541 29.46 23.19 26.36
N GLU A 542 29.65 23.98 27.42
CA GLU A 542 30.86 23.98 28.24
C GLU A 542 31.06 22.62 28.93
N ILE A 543 30.03 22.07 29.57
CA ILE A 543 30.12 20.74 30.21
C ILE A 543 30.53 19.65 29.21
N GLN A 544 30.01 19.73 27.98
CA GLN A 544 30.36 18.80 26.90
C GLN A 544 31.79 18.98 26.40
N SER A 545 32.28 20.23 26.30
CA SER A 545 33.68 20.50 25.88
C SER A 545 34.70 20.10 26.96
N PHE A 546 34.31 20.10 28.24
CA PHE A 546 35.12 19.57 29.34
C PHE A 546 35.05 18.03 29.52
N GLY A 547 34.31 17.31 28.65
CA GLY A 547 34.28 15.84 28.66
C GLY A 547 33.56 15.22 29.86
N ILE A 548 32.80 16.00 30.62
CA ILE A 548 32.08 15.51 31.81
C ILE A 548 30.75 14.90 31.37
N LYS A 549 30.73 13.57 31.22
CA LYS A 549 29.45 12.82 31.13
C LYS A 549 28.73 12.92 32.47
N ILE A 550 27.76 13.83 32.57
CA ILE A 550 26.84 13.86 33.71
C ILE A 550 25.94 12.62 33.61
N ARG A 551 26.00 11.79 34.65
CA ARG A 551 25.23 10.55 34.81
C ARG A 551 23.84 10.84 35.35
#